data_AF-A0A1G5X3I1-F1
#
_entry.id   AF-A0A1G5X3I1-F1
#
_cell.length_a   1.000
_cell.length_b   1.000
_cell.length_c   1.000
_cell.angle_alpha   90.00
_cell.angle_beta   90.00
_cell.angle_gamma   90.00
#
_symmetry.space_group_name_H-M   'P 1'
#
loop_
_entity.id
_entity.type
_entity.pdbx_description
1 polymer ?
#
loop_
_entity_poly.entity_id
_entity_poly.type
_entity_poly.pdbx_seq_one_letter_code
_entity_poly.pdbx_strand_id
1 'polypeptide(L)'
;MSKTCPNCGVNSPDNAKFCIECAHDLTDVPIIKDEVNPKSTNGNGLKLGSIALIVIALIVIIAAGFFIFGSGDDSQPEENIQITFDEVTVTDFTSSGKIYYNYFVKGFITNIPKDCDGYMLKTIYCDSQGRELTSTVEKLSSFKDNEKYDFSSTISFYQTQNYLDVNHVSVQLIKDNVFIKEFNSTMSTNKLTSNATA
;
A
#
# COMPACT_ATOMS: atom_id res chain seq x y z
N MET A 1 11.23 -0.10 -31.00
CA MET A 1 12.38 -0.80 -30.37
C MET A 1 12.13 -0.76 -28.87
N SER A 2 12.58 -1.74 -28.10
CA SER A 2 12.34 -1.77 -26.64
C SER A 2 13.60 -2.15 -25.89
N LYS A 3 13.78 -1.57 -24.70
CA LYS A 3 14.80 -1.98 -23.74
C LYS A 3 14.14 -2.88 -22.70
N THR A 4 14.72 -4.05 -22.45
CA THR A 4 14.26 -4.92 -21.36
C THR A 4 14.96 -4.49 -20.08
N CYS A 5 14.19 -4.20 -19.03
CA CYS A 5 14.73 -3.83 -17.73
C CYS A 5 15.47 -5.02 -17.10
N PRO A 6 16.76 -4.89 -16.70
CA PRO A 6 17.48 -5.98 -16.06
C PRO A 6 16.99 -6.26 -14.62
N ASN A 7 16.31 -5.29 -14.00
CA ASN A 7 15.82 -5.42 -12.63
C ASN A 7 14.47 -6.15 -12.53
N CYS A 8 13.56 -5.94 -13.49
CA CYS A 8 12.21 -6.53 -13.43
C CYS A 8 11.77 -7.31 -14.69
N GLY A 9 12.58 -7.30 -15.76
CA GLY A 9 12.27 -8.01 -17.01
C GLY A 9 11.23 -7.33 -17.91
N VAL A 10 10.70 -6.16 -17.53
CA VAL A 10 9.67 -5.45 -18.30
C VAL A 10 10.28 -4.66 -19.45
N ASN A 11 9.62 -4.71 -20.60
CA ASN A 11 10.02 -3.97 -21.80
C ASN A 11 9.57 -2.51 -21.70
N SER A 12 10.53 -1.60 -21.67
CA SER A 12 10.31 -0.15 -21.73
C SER A 12 10.62 0.39 -23.13
N PRO A 13 10.02 1.53 -23.52
CA PRO A 13 10.34 2.20 -24.78
C PRO A 13 11.84 2.47 -24.94
N ASP A 14 12.32 2.51 -26.18
CA ASP A 14 13.75 2.70 -26.49
C ASP A 14 14.36 4.01 -25.94
N ASN A 15 13.55 5.07 -25.88
CA ASN A 15 13.91 6.38 -25.34
C ASN A 15 13.69 6.51 -23.82
N ALA A 16 13.21 5.46 -23.15
CA ALA A 16 12.99 5.50 -21.71
C ALA A 16 14.32 5.55 -20.97
N LYS A 17 14.52 6.60 -20.15
CA LYS A 17 15.65 6.71 -19.23
C LYS A 17 15.46 5.86 -17.97
N PHE A 18 14.21 5.57 -17.62
CA PHE A 18 13.84 4.78 -16.45
C PHE A 18 12.80 3.73 -16.82
N CYS A 19 12.82 2.60 -16.12
CA CYS A 19 11.81 1.56 -16.26
C CYS A 19 10.45 2.08 -15.80
N ILE A 20 9.42 1.89 -16.62
CA ILE A 20 8.05 2.34 -16.32
C ILE A 20 7.44 1.66 -15.08
N GLU A 21 7.92 0.47 -14.73
CA GLU A 21 7.37 -0.32 -13.61
C GLU A 21 8.17 -0.18 -12.32
N CYS A 22 9.50 -0.15 -12.40
CA CYS A 22 10.35 -0.19 -11.19
C CYS A 22 11.27 1.02 -11.01
N ALA A 23 11.15 2.04 -11.88
CA ALA A 23 11.97 3.24 -11.90
C ALA A 23 13.49 3.01 -11.99
N HIS A 24 13.92 1.78 -12.31
CA HIS A 24 15.33 1.45 -12.50
C HIS A 24 15.91 2.21 -13.70
N ASP A 25 17.14 2.72 -13.55
CA ASP A 25 17.83 3.47 -14.60
C ASP A 25 18.16 2.54 -15.79
N LEU A 26 17.75 2.94 -16.99
CA LEU A 26 17.95 2.21 -18.24
C LEU A 26 18.93 2.91 -19.20
N THR A 27 19.67 3.91 -18.71
CA THR A 27 20.64 4.69 -19.52
C THR A 27 21.78 3.82 -20.04
N ASP A 28 22.20 2.81 -19.29
CA ASP A 28 23.30 1.90 -19.66
C ASP A 28 22.85 0.56 -20.28
N VAL A 29 21.55 0.38 -20.54
CA VAL A 29 21.03 -0.88 -21.11
C VAL A 29 21.20 -0.90 -22.63
N PRO A 30 21.92 -1.90 -23.20
CA PRO A 30 22.14 -2.01 -24.63
C PRO A 30 20.84 -2.25 -25.39
N ILE A 31 20.63 -1.49 -26.48
CA ILE A 31 19.46 -1.63 -27.36
C ILE A 31 19.64 -2.89 -28.21
N ILE A 32 18.88 -3.94 -27.93
CA ILE A 32 18.82 -5.14 -28.77
C ILE A 32 18.03 -4.79 -30.04
N LYS A 33 18.66 -4.96 -31.20
CA LYS A 33 18.00 -4.86 -32.51
C LYS A 33 17.44 -6.24 -32.86
N ASP A 34 16.14 -6.43 -32.69
CA ASP A 34 15.48 -7.60 -33.26
C ASP A 34 15.31 -7.39 -34.77
N GLU A 35 16.21 -8.00 -35.54
CA GLU A 35 16.04 -8.21 -36.97
C GLU A 35 15.00 -9.31 -37.18
N VAL A 36 13.83 -8.92 -37.70
CA VAL A 36 12.81 -9.85 -38.19
C VAL A 36 13.37 -10.57 -39.43
N ASN A 37 13.46 -11.89 -39.40
CA ASN A 37 13.53 -12.69 -40.63
C ASN A 37 12.72 -14.00 -40.51
N PRO A 38 11.74 -14.24 -41.40
CA PRO A 38 10.93 -15.45 -41.42
C PRO A 38 11.55 -16.56 -42.29
N LYS A 39 11.79 -17.75 -41.73
CA LYS A 39 11.80 -19.07 -42.41
C LYS A 39 12.03 -20.18 -41.37
N SER A 40 11.05 -21.04 -41.12
CA SER A 40 10.86 -22.35 -41.78
C SER A 40 12.05 -23.30 -41.63
N THR A 41 11.91 -24.39 -40.85
CA THR A 41 11.85 -25.78 -41.38
C THR A 41 11.67 -26.84 -40.26
N ASN A 42 10.91 -27.89 -40.62
CA ASN A 42 10.98 -29.32 -40.20
C ASN A 42 11.10 -29.67 -38.70
N GLY A 43 10.21 -30.40 -38.05
CA GLY A 43 9.29 -31.44 -38.53
C GLY A 43 9.59 -32.70 -37.72
N ASN A 44 8.65 -33.14 -36.87
CA ASN A 44 8.53 -34.52 -36.37
C ASN A 44 7.05 -34.75 -36.01
N GLY A 45 6.41 -35.64 -36.75
CA GLY A 45 4.96 -35.87 -36.70
C GLY A 45 4.50 -36.41 -35.35
N LEU A 46 3.49 -35.76 -34.78
CA LEU A 46 2.74 -36.27 -33.63
C LEU A 46 1.25 -36.15 -33.91
N LYS A 47 0.53 -37.25 -33.67
CA LYS A 47 -0.75 -37.59 -34.30
C LYS A 47 -1.89 -36.61 -34.00
N LEU A 48 -2.59 -36.24 -35.07
CA LEU A 48 -3.61 -35.18 -35.21
C LEU A 48 -4.97 -35.45 -34.52
N GLY A 49 -5.09 -36.47 -33.67
CA GLY A 49 -6.37 -36.87 -33.08
C GLY A 49 -6.72 -36.24 -31.73
N SER A 50 -5.74 -35.66 -31.03
CA SER A 50 -5.88 -35.25 -29.62
C SER A 50 -5.80 -33.74 -29.38
N ILE A 51 -5.37 -32.97 -30.38
CA ILE A 51 -5.14 -31.52 -30.25
C ILE A 51 -6.46 -30.73 -30.31
N ALA A 52 -7.46 -31.21 -31.06
CA ALA A 52 -8.78 -30.56 -31.14
C ALA A 52 -9.49 -30.51 -29.78
N LEU A 53 -9.35 -31.55 -28.94
CA LEU A 53 -9.92 -31.58 -27.58
C LEU A 53 -9.19 -30.63 -26.62
N ILE A 54 -7.88 -30.48 -26.75
CA ILE A 54 -7.09 -29.59 -25.89
C ILE A 54 -7.39 -28.12 -26.21
N VAL A 55 -7.52 -27.78 -27.49
CA VAL A 55 -7.88 -26.42 -27.92
C VAL A 55 -9.31 -26.07 -27.52
N ILE A 56 -10.27 -27.00 -27.69
CA ILE A 56 -11.67 -26.79 -27.26
C ILE A 56 -11.76 -26.71 -25.72
N ALA A 57 -11.06 -27.56 -24.98
CA ALA A 57 -11.03 -27.50 -23.51
C ALA A 57 -10.38 -26.19 -23.00
N LEU A 58 -9.30 -25.72 -23.63
CA LEU A 58 -8.70 -24.42 -23.30
C LEU A 58 -9.64 -23.25 -23.61
N ILE A 59 -10.37 -23.28 -24.73
CA ILE A 59 -11.35 -22.25 -25.08
C ILE A 59 -12.53 -22.26 -24.09
N VAL A 60 -12.98 -23.44 -23.63
CA VAL A 60 -14.02 -23.56 -22.60
C VAL A 60 -13.51 -23.11 -21.23
N ILE A 61 -12.25 -23.35 -20.88
CA ILE A 61 -11.63 -22.83 -19.63
C ILE A 61 -11.46 -21.31 -19.70
N ILE A 62 -11.09 -20.75 -20.86
CA ILE A 62 -10.99 -19.30 -21.05
C ILE A 62 -12.38 -18.66 -21.02
N ALA A 63 -13.39 -19.27 -21.66
CA ALA A 63 -14.76 -18.77 -21.64
C ALA A 63 -15.42 -18.92 -20.26
N ALA A 64 -15.19 -20.03 -19.55
CA ALA A 64 -15.65 -20.23 -18.17
C ALA A 64 -14.89 -19.34 -17.18
N GLY A 65 -13.60 -19.09 -17.41
CA GLY A 65 -12.79 -18.12 -16.65
C GLY A 65 -13.23 -16.68 -16.90
N PHE A 66 -13.62 -16.34 -18.14
CA PHE A 66 -14.20 -15.03 -18.49
C PHE A 66 -15.59 -14.83 -17.89
N PHE A 67 -16.34 -15.90 -17.63
CA PHE A 67 -17.63 -15.81 -16.92
C PHE A 67 -17.49 -15.72 -15.39
N ILE A 68 -16.30 -16.01 -14.83
CA ILE A 68 -16.03 -15.84 -13.39
C ILE A 68 -15.44 -14.45 -13.10
N PHE A 69 -14.68 -13.86 -14.02
CA PHE A 69 -14.33 -12.44 -13.96
C PHE A 69 -15.44 -11.62 -14.61
N GLY A 70 -16.57 -11.56 -13.91
CA GLY A 70 -17.63 -10.63 -14.23
C GLY A 70 -17.04 -9.24 -14.44
N SER A 71 -17.48 -8.60 -15.52
CA SER A 71 -17.38 -7.16 -15.70
C SER A 71 -18.15 -6.48 -14.57
N GLY A 72 -17.53 -6.42 -13.40
CA GLY A 72 -17.89 -5.48 -12.36
C GLY A 72 -17.56 -4.12 -12.93
N ASP A 73 -18.60 -3.32 -13.16
CA ASP A 73 -18.45 -1.88 -13.28
C ASP A 73 -17.80 -1.41 -11.96
N ASP A 74 -16.47 -1.31 -11.95
CA ASP A 74 -15.67 -0.98 -10.75
C ASP A 74 -15.73 0.52 -10.47
N SER A 75 -16.94 1.09 -10.57
CA SER A 75 -17.27 2.33 -9.91
C SER A 75 -17.44 2.03 -8.43
N GLN A 76 -16.31 1.79 -7.75
CA GLN A 76 -16.26 1.92 -6.29
C GLN A 76 -16.92 3.28 -5.98
N PRO A 77 -17.99 3.32 -5.16
CA PRO A 77 -18.54 4.61 -4.75
C PRO A 77 -17.37 5.39 -4.15
N GLU A 78 -17.12 6.62 -4.60
CA GLU A 78 -15.99 7.40 -4.11
C GLU A 78 -16.08 7.51 -2.57
N GLU A 79 -15.34 6.65 -1.88
CA GLU A 79 -15.33 6.54 -0.43
C GLU A 79 -14.63 7.79 0.09
N ASN A 80 -15.43 8.75 0.53
CA ASN A 80 -14.96 10.10 0.81
C ASN A 80 -14.61 10.30 2.30
N ILE A 81 -14.18 9.23 2.99
CA ILE A 81 -13.67 9.32 4.35
C ILE A 81 -12.47 10.29 4.35
N GLN A 82 -12.46 11.20 5.30
CA GLN A 82 -11.37 12.17 5.47
C GLN A 82 -10.79 12.06 6.87
N ILE A 83 -9.47 12.26 6.96
CA ILE A 83 -8.76 12.38 8.22
C ILE A 83 -8.05 13.72 8.24
N THR A 84 -8.36 14.53 9.24
CA THR A 84 -7.68 15.79 9.51
C THR A 84 -6.91 15.65 10.81
N PHE A 85 -5.59 15.78 10.76
CA PHE A 85 -4.74 15.68 11.94
C PHE A 85 -4.79 16.96 12.76
N ASP A 86 -4.86 16.79 14.08
CA ASP A 86 -4.78 17.86 15.06
C ASP A 86 -3.39 17.90 15.70
N GLU A 87 -2.96 16.77 16.27
CA GLU A 87 -1.69 16.67 16.99
C GLU A 87 -1.05 15.30 16.75
N VAL A 88 0.24 15.28 16.39
CA VAL A 88 1.05 14.06 16.43
C VAL A 88 2.19 14.29 17.41
N THR A 89 2.20 13.54 18.51
CA THR A 89 3.14 13.79 19.62
C THR A 89 3.71 12.53 20.24
N VAL A 90 4.83 12.73 20.92
CA VAL A 90 5.38 11.77 21.87
C VAL A 90 5.48 12.43 23.25
N THR A 91 5.05 11.69 24.27
CA THR A 91 5.31 11.99 25.69
C THR A 91 5.98 10.80 26.34
N ASP A 92 6.53 11.00 27.53
CA ASP A 92 7.09 9.92 28.34
C ASP A 92 6.56 9.94 29.76
N PHE A 93 6.68 8.80 30.43
CA PHE A 93 6.44 8.69 31.86
C PHE A 93 7.32 7.59 32.46
N THR A 94 7.62 7.71 33.75
CA THR A 94 8.35 6.68 34.50
C THR A 94 7.39 5.88 35.37
N SER A 95 7.44 4.56 35.27
CA SER A 95 6.69 3.65 36.14
C SER A 95 7.56 2.45 36.53
N SER A 96 7.62 2.16 37.83
CA SER A 96 8.43 1.06 38.39
C SER A 96 9.90 1.08 37.92
N GLY A 97 10.51 2.26 37.85
CA GLY A 97 11.91 2.43 37.43
C GLY A 97 12.17 2.25 35.92
N LYS A 98 11.13 2.13 35.10
CA LYS A 98 11.23 2.06 33.64
C LYS A 98 10.59 3.29 33.00
N ILE A 99 11.18 3.78 31.92
CA ILE A 99 10.62 4.86 31.10
C ILE A 99 9.76 4.23 30.00
N TYR A 100 8.61 4.84 29.74
CA TYR A 100 7.70 4.48 28.67
C TYR A 100 7.46 5.71 27.80
N TYR A 101 7.40 5.49 26.50
CA TYR A 101 7.11 6.50 25.48
C TYR A 101 5.74 6.24 24.89
N ASN A 102 4.92 7.28 24.88
CA ASN A 102 3.54 7.27 24.41
C ASN A 102 3.45 8.12 23.14
N TYR A 103 3.12 7.48 22.03
CA TYR A 103 2.92 8.12 20.73
C TYR A 103 1.42 8.30 20.49
N PHE A 104 0.99 9.54 20.37
CA PHE A 104 -0.40 9.90 20.11
C PHE A 104 -0.55 10.47 18.71
N VAL A 105 -1.53 9.93 17.97
CA VAL A 105 -2.04 10.53 16.74
C VAL A 105 -3.47 10.98 17.03
N LYS A 106 -3.68 12.30 17.04
CA LYS A 106 -4.99 12.90 17.27
C LYS A 106 -5.50 13.59 16.03
N GLY A 107 -6.81 13.53 15.83
CA GLY A 107 -7.45 14.19 14.72
C GLY A 107 -8.95 13.92 14.65
N PHE A 108 -9.51 14.35 13.53
CA PHE A 108 -10.92 14.21 13.18
C PHE A 108 -11.04 13.24 12.03
N ILE A 109 -11.95 12.30 12.14
CA ILE A 109 -12.34 11.41 11.04
C ILE A 109 -13.76 11.81 10.67
N THR A 110 -13.99 12.13 9.39
CA THR A 110 -15.28 12.57 8.90
C THR A 110 -15.75 11.76 7.70
N ASN A 111 -17.05 11.81 7.45
CA ASN A 111 -17.74 11.03 6.42
C ASN A 111 -17.63 9.52 6.67
N ILE A 112 -17.69 9.10 7.93
CA ILE A 112 -17.71 7.69 8.30
C ILE A 112 -19.03 7.07 7.79
N PRO A 113 -18.98 6.01 6.97
CA PRO A 113 -20.18 5.38 6.45
C PRO A 113 -21.00 4.73 7.57
N LYS A 114 -22.33 4.70 7.40
CA LYS A 114 -23.25 4.04 8.34
C LYS A 114 -22.88 2.58 8.55
N ASP A 115 -22.57 1.89 7.45
CA ASP A 115 -21.92 0.59 7.49
C ASP A 115 -20.41 0.78 7.31
N CYS A 116 -19.66 0.47 8.36
CA CYS A 116 -18.20 0.59 8.38
C CYS A 116 -17.56 -0.72 8.80
N ASP A 117 -18.29 -1.83 8.71
CA ASP A 117 -17.72 -3.15 8.95
C ASP A 117 -16.67 -3.42 7.85
N GLY A 118 -15.59 -4.13 8.23
CA GLY A 118 -14.46 -4.38 7.32
C GLY A 118 -13.48 -3.23 7.16
N TYR A 119 -13.80 -2.01 7.59
CA TYR A 119 -12.87 -0.88 7.56
C TYR A 119 -11.91 -0.87 8.74
N MET A 120 -10.63 -0.71 8.41
CA MET A 120 -9.50 -0.64 9.32
C MET A 120 -8.68 0.62 9.05
N LEU A 121 -8.12 1.19 10.11
CA LEU A 121 -7.13 2.25 10.07
C LEU A 121 -5.80 1.67 10.53
N LYS A 122 -4.86 1.48 9.61
CA LYS A 122 -3.48 1.12 9.96
C LYS A 122 -2.66 2.39 10.11
N THR A 123 -2.19 2.67 11.31
CA THR A 123 -1.26 3.78 11.55
C THR A 123 0.17 3.27 11.52
N ILE A 124 0.98 3.79 10.63
CA ILE A 124 2.40 3.48 10.44
C ILE A 124 3.22 4.65 10.98
N TYR A 125 4.13 4.38 11.89
CA TYR A 125 5.04 5.36 12.48
C TYR A 125 6.39 5.25 11.78
N CYS A 126 6.83 6.32 11.15
CA CYS A 126 8.00 6.34 10.28
C CYS A 126 9.11 7.26 10.80
N ASP A 127 10.36 6.90 10.49
CA ASP A 127 11.51 7.79 10.71
C ASP A 127 11.61 8.89 9.63
N SER A 128 12.64 9.74 9.70
CA SER A 128 12.83 10.84 8.74
C SER A 128 13.10 10.39 7.30
N GLN A 129 13.44 9.12 7.07
CA GLN A 129 13.69 8.54 5.75
C GLN A 129 12.46 7.81 5.19
N GLY A 130 11.34 7.81 5.93
CA GLY A 130 10.12 7.11 5.55
C GLY A 130 10.13 5.61 5.83
N ARG A 131 11.06 5.12 6.65
CA ARG A 131 11.11 3.70 7.02
C ARG A 131 10.14 3.44 8.16
N GLU A 132 9.34 2.38 8.05
CA GLU A 132 8.44 1.94 9.12
C GLU A 132 9.25 1.51 10.36
N LEU A 133 8.98 2.16 11.48
CA LEU A 133 9.51 1.80 12.80
C LEU A 133 8.56 0.84 13.53
N THR A 134 7.25 1.09 13.42
CA THR A 134 6.18 0.29 14.01
C THR A 134 4.83 0.66 13.39
N SER A 135 3.79 -0.13 13.65
CA SER A 135 2.41 0.18 13.26
C SER A 135 1.37 -0.35 14.24
N THR A 136 0.19 0.26 14.20
CA THR A 136 -1.03 -0.12 14.94
C THR A 136 -2.19 -0.28 13.96
N VAL A 137 -3.24 -1.00 14.37
CA VAL A 137 -4.45 -1.19 13.56
C VAL A 137 -5.67 -1.03 14.45
N GLU A 138 -6.55 -0.11 14.05
CA GLU A 138 -7.82 0.16 14.73
C GLU A 138 -9.00 -0.04 13.78
N LYS A 139 -10.16 -0.42 14.31
CA LYS A 139 -11.39 -0.50 13.50
C LYS A 139 -11.96 0.90 13.31
N LEU A 140 -12.43 1.23 12.10
CA LEU A 140 -13.09 2.52 11.84
C LEU A 140 -14.36 2.68 12.71
N SER A 141 -15.04 1.58 13.04
CA SER A 141 -16.23 1.57 13.90
C SER A 141 -15.99 2.17 15.29
N SER A 142 -14.75 2.14 15.80
CA SER A 142 -14.39 2.72 17.10
C SER A 142 -14.54 4.25 17.14
N PHE A 143 -14.70 4.89 15.98
CA PHE A 143 -14.77 6.35 15.84
C PHE A 143 -16.14 6.87 15.44
N LYS A 144 -17.14 6.00 15.23
CA LYS A 144 -18.49 6.38 14.75
C LYS A 144 -19.17 7.44 15.63
N ASP A 145 -19.05 7.31 16.94
CA ASP A 145 -19.67 8.26 17.87
C ASP A 145 -18.92 9.59 17.95
N ASN A 146 -17.69 9.66 17.47
CA ASN A 146 -16.85 10.85 17.55
C ASN A 146 -17.26 11.93 16.56
N GLU A 147 -17.92 11.59 15.44
CA GLU A 147 -18.45 12.59 14.49
C GLU A 147 -19.48 13.53 15.12
N LYS A 148 -20.06 13.15 16.26
CA LYS A 148 -21.03 13.97 17.00
C LYS A 148 -20.37 15.10 17.80
N TYR A 149 -19.06 15.07 17.98
CA TYR A 149 -18.35 15.95 18.88
C TYR A 149 -17.29 16.79 18.17
N ASP A 150 -17.19 18.07 18.54
CA ASP A 150 -16.21 19.01 17.99
C ASP A 150 -14.82 18.94 18.67
N PHE A 151 -14.41 17.75 19.14
CA PHE A 151 -13.07 17.56 19.71
C PHE A 151 -12.29 16.47 18.98
N SER A 152 -10.97 16.61 18.91
CA SER A 152 -10.12 15.63 18.24
C SER A 152 -10.09 14.31 19.02
N SER A 153 -10.25 13.21 18.29
CA SER A 153 -10.17 11.86 18.83
C SER A 153 -8.73 11.34 18.77
N THR A 154 -8.38 10.40 19.65
CA THR A 154 -7.11 9.66 19.52
C THR A 154 -7.29 8.58 18.47
N ILE A 155 -6.83 8.85 17.25
CA ILE A 155 -6.89 7.94 16.10
C ILE A 155 -5.98 6.73 16.35
N SER A 156 -4.81 6.95 16.94
CA SER A 156 -3.88 5.88 17.30
C SER A 156 -3.10 6.21 18.57
N PHE A 157 -2.83 5.17 19.35
CA PHE A 157 -1.98 5.20 20.52
C PHE A 157 -1.00 4.03 20.49
N TYR A 158 0.29 4.32 20.64
CA TYR A 158 1.33 3.30 20.75
C TYR A 158 2.23 3.58 21.96
N GLN A 159 2.40 2.57 22.81
CA GLN A 159 3.27 2.65 23.99
C GLN A 159 4.44 1.67 23.86
N THR A 160 5.65 2.14 24.15
CA THR A 160 6.87 1.32 24.12
C THR A 160 7.87 1.76 25.19
N GLN A 161 8.78 0.87 25.57
CA GLN A 161 9.93 1.23 26.42
C GLN A 161 11.15 1.68 25.59
N ASN A 162 11.15 1.41 24.28
CA ASN A 162 12.21 1.82 23.38
C ASN A 162 11.81 3.13 22.69
N TYR A 163 12.59 4.18 22.88
CA TYR A 163 12.37 5.43 22.15
C TYR A 163 12.49 5.17 20.65
N LEU A 164 11.47 5.58 19.91
CA LEU A 164 11.41 5.59 18.45
C LEU A 164 11.54 7.04 17.96
N ASP A 165 12.49 7.28 17.06
CA ASP A 165 12.68 8.59 16.42
C ASP A 165 11.68 8.80 15.29
N VAL A 166 10.39 8.83 15.66
CA VAL A 166 9.29 9.06 14.74
C VAL A 166 9.38 10.49 14.22
N ASN A 167 9.31 10.65 12.90
CA ASN A 167 9.29 11.94 12.23
C ASN A 167 7.92 12.25 11.61
N HIS A 168 7.27 11.23 11.07
CA HIS A 168 5.94 11.35 10.47
C HIS A 168 5.15 10.05 10.63
N VAL A 169 3.85 10.14 10.41
CA VAL A 169 2.91 9.04 10.46
C VAL A 169 2.13 8.96 9.15
N SER A 170 1.86 7.75 8.72
CA SER A 170 0.91 7.42 7.66
C SER A 170 -0.27 6.67 8.27
N VAL A 171 -1.49 7.13 8.01
CA VAL A 171 -2.72 6.44 8.37
C VAL A 171 -3.34 5.90 7.09
N GLN A 172 -3.34 4.58 6.94
CA GLN A 172 -3.92 3.88 5.80
C GLN A 172 -5.33 3.42 6.13
N LEU A 173 -6.28 3.84 5.29
CA LEU A 173 -7.64 3.31 5.25
C LEU A 173 -7.64 2.03 4.43
N ILE A 174 -8.07 0.94 5.06
CA ILE A 174 -8.12 -0.39 4.47
C ILE A 174 -9.54 -0.92 4.63
N LYS A 175 -10.09 -1.54 3.60
CA LYS A 175 -11.39 -2.21 3.64
C LYS A 175 -11.22 -3.64 3.16
N ASP A 176 -11.60 -4.61 3.98
CA ASP A 176 -11.49 -6.04 3.65
C ASP A 176 -10.09 -6.45 3.14
N ASN A 177 -9.04 -5.91 3.78
CA ASN A 177 -7.62 -6.04 3.42
C ASN A 177 -7.19 -5.37 2.11
N VAL A 178 -8.06 -4.60 1.47
CA VAL A 178 -7.74 -3.78 0.30
C VAL A 178 -7.40 -2.37 0.75
N PHE A 179 -6.23 -1.87 0.35
CA PHE A 179 -5.84 -0.47 0.58
C PHE A 179 -6.75 0.46 -0.22
N ILE A 180 -7.30 1.47 0.44
CA ILE A 180 -8.20 2.45 -0.16
C ILE A 180 -7.52 3.80 -0.31
N LYS A 181 -6.97 4.34 0.79
CA LYS A 181 -6.44 5.71 0.84
C LYS A 181 -5.44 5.86 1.96
N GLU A 182 -4.51 6.81 1.81
CA GLU A 182 -3.52 7.16 2.82
C GLU A 182 -3.63 8.63 3.22
N PHE A 183 -3.38 8.90 4.49
CA PHE A 183 -3.31 10.23 5.08
C PHE A 183 -1.99 10.38 5.82
N ASN A 184 -1.26 11.47 5.59
CA ASN A 184 0.07 11.67 6.15
C ASN A 184 0.12 12.88 7.06
N SER A 185 0.92 12.81 8.13
CA SER A 185 1.18 13.94 9.01
C SER A 185 2.58 13.86 9.61
N THR A 186 3.18 15.00 9.90
CA THR A 186 4.48 15.09 10.59
C THR A 186 4.28 15.27 12.09
N MET A 187 5.29 14.90 12.88
CA MET A 187 5.31 15.20 14.30
C MET A 187 5.11 16.69 14.55
N SER A 188 4.10 17.04 15.34
CA SER A 188 3.75 18.43 15.65
C SER A 188 4.59 18.95 16.81
N THR A 189 4.85 18.12 17.82
CA THR A 189 5.63 18.51 19.00
C THR A 189 6.21 17.29 19.71
N ASN A 190 7.42 17.44 20.24
CA ASN A 190 8.04 16.48 21.13
C ASN A 190 7.95 17.01 22.58
N LYS A 191 7.31 16.26 23.48
CA LYS A 191 7.05 16.66 24.88
C LYS A 191 7.65 15.63 25.86
N LEU A 192 8.92 15.27 25.67
CA LEU A 192 9.64 14.40 26.59
C LEU A 192 10.08 15.17 27.84
N THR A 193 9.88 14.55 29.00
CA THR A 193 10.18 15.07 30.34
C THR A 193 11.40 14.39 30.95
N SER A 194 11.71 13.16 30.54
CA SER A 194 13.03 12.59 30.74
C SER A 194 13.97 13.19 29.69
N ASN A 195 15.10 13.74 30.12
CA ASN A 195 16.17 14.06 29.20
C ASN A 195 16.59 12.74 28.55
N ALA A 196 16.14 12.49 27.33
CA ALA A 196 16.63 11.40 26.50
C ALA A 196 18.09 11.71 26.17
N THR A 197 19.00 11.44 27.11
CA THR A 197 20.43 11.41 26.84
C THR A 197 20.67 10.28 25.86
N ALA A 198 21.01 10.69 24.64
CA ALA A 198 21.63 9.89 23.60
C ALA A 198 22.87 9.16 24.09
#